data_AF-A0A7C7NC57-F1
#
_entry.id   AF-A0A7C7NC57-F1
#
_cell.length_a   1.000
_cell.length_b   1.000
_cell.length_c   1.000
_cell.angle_alpha   90.00
_cell.angle_beta   90.00
_cell.angle_gamma   90.00
#
_symmetry.space_group_name_H-M   'P 1'
#
loop_
_entity.id
_entity.type
_entity.pdbx_description
1 polymer ?
#
loop_
_entity_poly.entity_id
_entity_poly.type
_entity_poly.pdbx_seq_one_letter_code
_entity_poly.pdbx_strand_id
1 'polypeptide(L)'
;MKKFIVSTVLLICFSCVANAQEIEDIKKCSLINDPMKRLACFDALVKDESESPKDEVKPVVAKVEPKEIDLVVEEGVSASSEEIIEGQQEKIVSLERRVKRITRQRDVEKQKNEDKYQSFSATVVSASLINYKFRFKLDNGETWQLTDSVKRAGLKKGETIRIVPGEMRSFFLESSKGRFRVKKIK
;
A
#
# COMPACT_ATOMS: atom_id res chain seq x y z
N MET A 1 -32.42 46.29 5.95
CA MET A 1 -32.18 45.00 5.26
C MET A 1 -31.53 43.95 6.16
N LYS A 2 -31.97 43.81 7.43
CA LYS A 2 -31.40 42.85 8.41
C LYS A 2 -32.40 41.80 8.92
N LYS A 3 -33.67 41.90 8.49
CA LYS A 3 -34.77 41.03 8.94
C LYS A 3 -35.14 39.92 7.94
N PHE A 4 -34.63 39.97 6.70
CA PHE A 4 -34.90 38.96 5.67
C PHE A 4 -33.91 37.79 5.64
N ILE A 5 -32.78 37.90 6.34
CA ILE A 5 -31.72 36.87 6.34
C ILE A 5 -32.03 35.74 7.35
N VAL A 6 -32.81 36.03 8.40
CA VAL A 6 -33.11 35.04 9.45
C VAL A 6 -34.17 34.03 8.99
N SER A 7 -35.04 34.38 8.04
CA SER A 7 -36.12 33.51 7.56
C SER A 7 -35.63 32.44 6.56
N THR A 8 -34.54 32.69 5.83
CA THR A 8 -34.01 31.77 4.81
C THR A 8 -33.09 30.68 5.37
N VAL A 9 -32.59 30.83 6.60
CA VAL A 9 -31.72 29.82 7.24
C VAL A 9 -32.52 28.68 7.88
N LEU A 10 -33.79 28.91 8.23
CA LEU A 10 -34.62 27.90 8.92
C LEU A 10 -35.20 26.82 7.98
N LEU A 11 -35.20 27.05 6.66
CA LEU A 11 -35.80 26.13 5.67
C LEU A 11 -34.83 25.08 5.10
N ILE A 12 -33.54 25.13 5.46
CA ILE A 12 -32.50 24.25 4.89
C ILE A 12 -32.20 23.04 5.81
N CYS A 13 -32.75 22.99 7.03
CA CYS A 13 -32.44 21.93 8.01
C CYS A 13 -33.35 20.69 7.97
N PHE A 14 -34.31 20.58 7.04
CA PHE A 14 -35.30 19.49 7.04
C PHE A 14 -34.96 18.28 6.13
N SER A 15 -33.79 18.26 5.49
CA SER A 15 -33.44 17.22 4.49
C SER A 15 -32.52 16.10 4.99
N CYS A 16 -32.12 16.07 6.26
CA CYS A 16 -31.01 15.21 6.73
C CYS A 16 -31.43 13.97 7.54
N VAL A 17 -32.61 13.39 7.33
CA VAL A 17 -33.05 12.22 8.12
C VAL A 17 -33.55 11.09 7.20
N ALA A 18 -32.64 10.45 6.47
CA ALA A 18 -32.98 9.25 5.68
C ALA A 18 -32.03 8.04 5.89
N ASN A 19 -30.91 8.17 6.61
CA ASN A 19 -29.87 7.12 6.66
C ASN A 19 -29.66 6.47 8.04
N ALA A 20 -30.60 6.62 8.99
CA ALA A 20 -30.43 6.08 10.33
C ALA A 20 -30.61 4.55 10.40
N GLN A 21 -31.44 3.99 9.50
CA GLN A 21 -31.83 2.58 9.54
C GLN A 21 -30.73 1.64 9.02
N GLU A 22 -30.03 2.01 7.94
CA GLU A 22 -28.93 1.21 7.36
C GLU A 22 -27.78 0.97 8.36
N ILE A 23 -27.45 1.98 9.17
CA ILE A 23 -26.37 1.89 10.16
C ILE A 23 -26.71 0.88 11.27
N GLU A 24 -27.99 0.70 11.59
CA GLU A 24 -28.42 -0.25 12.62
C GLU A 24 -28.34 -1.70 12.12
N ASP A 25 -28.70 -1.95 10.86
CA ASP A 25 -28.74 -3.30 10.31
C ASP A 25 -27.33 -3.85 10.02
N ILE A 26 -26.39 -2.99 9.62
CA ILE A 26 -24.97 -3.33 9.53
C ILE A 26 -24.42 -3.75 10.91
N LYS A 27 -24.80 -3.05 11.99
CA LYS A 27 -24.37 -3.38 13.35
C LYS A 27 -24.93 -4.72 13.79
N LYS A 28 -26.19 -5.05 13.48
CA LYS A 28 -26.80 -6.35 13.82
C LYS A 28 -26.03 -7.51 13.17
N CYS A 29 -25.67 -7.40 11.89
CA CYS A 29 -24.90 -8.45 11.23
C CYS A 29 -23.49 -8.63 11.83
N SER A 30 -22.85 -7.54 12.28
CA SER A 30 -21.51 -7.61 12.88
C SER A 30 -21.44 -8.40 14.20
N LEU A 31 -22.55 -8.51 14.92
CA LEU A 31 -22.63 -9.19 16.22
C LEU A 31 -22.80 -10.71 16.11
N ILE A 32 -22.94 -11.25 14.89
CA ILE A 32 -23.09 -12.70 14.66
C ILE A 32 -21.72 -13.39 14.75
N ASN A 33 -21.60 -14.38 15.65
CA ASN A 33 -20.36 -15.15 15.86
C ASN A 33 -20.10 -16.22 14.80
N ASP A 34 -21.17 -16.81 14.24
CA ASP A 34 -21.06 -17.83 13.20
C ASP A 34 -20.66 -17.19 11.86
N PRO A 35 -19.52 -17.59 11.26
CA PRO A 35 -19.01 -16.95 10.04
C PRO A 35 -19.95 -17.04 8.84
N MET A 36 -20.62 -18.19 8.65
CA MET A 36 -21.49 -18.44 7.51
C MET A 36 -22.80 -17.65 7.65
N LYS A 37 -23.37 -17.59 8.86
CA LYS A 37 -24.57 -16.79 9.14
C LYS A 37 -24.27 -15.30 9.07
N ARG A 38 -23.10 -14.86 9.52
CA ARG A 38 -22.68 -13.46 9.43
C ARG A 38 -22.55 -13.00 7.99
N LEU A 39 -21.96 -13.83 7.13
CA LEU A 39 -21.84 -13.53 5.70
C LEU A 39 -23.21 -13.41 5.03
N ALA A 40 -24.08 -14.41 5.23
CA ALA A 40 -25.43 -14.40 4.68
C ALA A 40 -26.27 -13.18 5.15
N CYS A 41 -26.03 -12.68 6.37
CA CYS A 41 -26.67 -11.47 6.88
C CYS A 41 -26.27 -10.22 6.08
N PHE A 42 -24.98 -10.03 5.78
CA PHE A 42 -24.52 -8.90 4.98
C PHE A 42 -25.03 -8.98 3.53
N ASP A 43 -24.99 -10.18 2.94
CA ASP A 43 -25.45 -10.39 1.57
C ASP A 43 -26.94 -10.08 1.40
N ALA A 44 -27.76 -10.32 2.44
CA ALA A 44 -29.18 -10.00 2.42
C ALA A 44 -29.45 -8.48 2.37
N LEU A 45 -28.61 -7.63 2.99
CA LEU A 45 -28.80 -6.17 2.99
C LEU A 45 -28.60 -5.54 1.60
N VAL A 46 -27.79 -6.17 0.75
CA VAL A 46 -27.46 -5.66 -0.59
C VAL A 46 -28.39 -6.27 -1.66
N LYS A 47 -29.11 -7.34 -1.32
CA LYS A 47 -29.97 -8.07 -2.25
C LYS A 47 -31.13 -7.23 -2.80
N ASP A 48 -31.61 -6.26 -2.02
CA ASP A 48 -32.71 -5.37 -2.40
C ASP A 48 -32.24 -4.22 -3.33
N GLU A 49 -30.94 -3.95 -3.44
CA GLU A 49 -30.38 -2.98 -4.40
C GLU A 49 -30.08 -3.60 -5.77
N SER A 50 -30.05 -4.92 -5.87
CA SER A 50 -29.75 -5.67 -7.09
C SER A 50 -31.00 -6.29 -7.71
N GLU A 51 -31.98 -5.48 -8.11
CA GLU A 51 -32.99 -5.94 -9.08
C GLU A 51 -32.50 -5.68 -10.51
N SER A 52 -31.77 -6.66 -11.05
CA SER A 52 -31.49 -6.84 -12.48
C SER A 52 -31.66 -8.33 -12.81
N PRO A 53 -32.12 -8.68 -14.02
CA PRO A 53 -33.19 -9.66 -14.24
C PRO A 53 -32.80 -11.11 -13.95
N LYS A 54 -33.82 -11.81 -13.46
CA LYS A 54 -33.91 -13.25 -13.24
C LYS A 54 -33.52 -13.99 -14.52
N ASP A 55 -32.40 -14.70 -14.48
CA ASP A 55 -32.21 -15.88 -15.34
C ASP A 55 -32.32 -17.13 -14.47
N GLU A 56 -33.20 -18.01 -14.91
CA GLU A 56 -33.59 -19.24 -14.25
C GLU A 56 -32.43 -20.23 -14.22
N VAL A 57 -32.12 -20.77 -13.03
CA VAL A 57 -31.58 -22.13 -12.95
C VAL A 57 -32.40 -22.90 -11.93
N LYS A 58 -33.15 -23.87 -12.45
CA LYS A 58 -33.98 -24.84 -11.73
C LYS A 58 -33.21 -25.53 -10.59
N PRO A 59 -33.88 -25.85 -9.48
CA PRO A 59 -33.30 -26.66 -8.42
C PRO A 59 -33.41 -28.14 -8.79
N VAL A 60 -32.27 -28.83 -8.95
CA VAL A 60 -32.24 -30.29 -8.86
C VAL A 60 -31.90 -30.65 -7.42
N VAL A 61 -32.97 -30.84 -6.65
CA VAL A 61 -32.96 -31.57 -5.39
C VAL A 61 -32.68 -33.03 -5.71
N ALA A 62 -31.47 -33.49 -5.41
CA ALA A 62 -31.18 -34.92 -5.27
C ALA A 62 -31.10 -35.24 -3.78
N LYS A 63 -32.17 -35.85 -3.31
CA LYS A 63 -32.37 -36.49 -2.01
C LYS A 63 -31.22 -37.47 -1.73
N VAL A 64 -30.46 -37.27 -0.66
CA VAL A 64 -29.55 -38.29 -0.11
C VAL A 64 -30.18 -38.81 1.18
N GLU A 65 -30.78 -40.00 1.09
CA GLU A 65 -31.12 -40.81 2.26
C GLU A 65 -29.83 -41.39 2.87
N PRO A 66 -29.73 -41.53 4.20
CA PRO A 66 -28.54 -42.05 4.85
C PRO A 66 -28.49 -43.57 4.65
N LYS A 67 -27.46 -44.05 3.94
CA LYS A 67 -27.15 -45.48 3.87
C LYS A 67 -25.98 -45.77 4.81
N GLU A 68 -26.22 -46.72 5.71
CA GLU A 68 -25.34 -47.20 6.77
C GLU A 68 -23.92 -47.48 6.26
N ILE A 69 -22.95 -47.06 7.07
CA ILE A 69 -21.53 -47.38 6.90
C ILE A 69 -21.30 -48.73 7.58
N ASP A 70 -21.39 -49.80 6.80
CA ASP A 70 -20.75 -51.07 7.17
C ASP A 70 -19.24 -50.94 6.99
N LEU A 71 -18.54 -51.30 8.06
CA LEU A 71 -17.09 -51.42 8.15
C LEU A 71 -16.60 -52.43 7.11
N VAL A 72 -15.82 -51.96 6.13
CA VAL A 72 -14.88 -52.79 5.39
C VAL A 72 -13.50 -52.14 5.48
N VAL A 73 -12.70 -52.72 6.36
CA VAL A 73 -11.24 -52.69 6.30
C VAL A 73 -10.85 -53.36 4.99
N GLU A 74 -10.27 -52.62 4.05
CA GLU A 74 -9.49 -53.19 2.95
C GLU A 74 -8.20 -52.37 2.83
N GLU A 75 -7.11 -53.08 3.05
CA GLU A 75 -5.73 -52.64 3.01
C GLU A 75 -5.38 -52.23 1.56
N GLY A 76 -5.08 -50.95 1.33
CA GLY A 76 -4.68 -50.51 -0.02
C GLY A 76 -4.21 -49.06 -0.18
N VAL A 77 -3.93 -48.33 0.91
CA VAL A 77 -3.62 -46.89 0.85
C VAL A 77 -2.12 -46.57 0.96
N SER A 78 -1.28 -47.53 1.34
CA SER A 78 0.12 -47.28 1.77
C SER A 78 1.12 -46.92 0.66
N ALA A 79 0.79 -47.03 -0.62
CA ALA A 79 1.75 -46.70 -1.69
C ALA A 79 1.54 -45.30 -2.29
N SER A 80 0.30 -44.79 -2.32
CA SER A 80 0.00 -43.48 -2.93
C SER A 80 0.15 -42.31 -1.96
N SER A 81 0.02 -42.54 -0.65
CA SER A 81 0.23 -41.51 0.38
C SER A 81 1.69 -41.08 0.49
N GLU A 82 2.62 -42.04 0.46
CA GLU A 82 4.06 -41.82 0.61
C GLU A 82 4.62 -40.99 -0.56
N GLU A 83 4.21 -41.29 -1.79
CA GLU A 83 4.64 -40.56 -3.00
C GLU A 83 4.10 -39.11 -3.01
N ILE A 84 2.88 -38.89 -2.50
CA ILE A 84 2.28 -37.56 -2.32
C ILE A 84 3.02 -36.76 -1.23
N ILE A 85 3.43 -37.40 -0.13
CA ILE A 85 4.16 -36.75 0.97
C ILE A 85 5.57 -36.37 0.53
N GLU A 86 6.28 -37.24 -0.19
CA GLU A 86 7.63 -36.98 -0.69
C GLU A 86 7.64 -35.85 -1.73
N GLY A 87 6.69 -35.86 -2.68
CA GLY A 87 6.52 -34.79 -3.66
C GLY A 87 6.14 -33.44 -3.04
N GLN A 88 5.45 -33.43 -1.89
CA GLN A 88 5.18 -32.21 -1.12
C GLN A 88 6.43 -31.70 -0.40
N GLN A 89 7.24 -32.59 0.18
CA GLN A 89 8.49 -32.24 0.85
C GLN A 89 9.49 -31.58 -0.12
N GLU A 90 9.64 -32.12 -1.34
CA GLU A 90 10.52 -31.52 -2.35
C GLU A 90 10.08 -30.10 -2.76
N LYS A 91 8.76 -29.89 -2.89
CA LYS A 91 8.18 -28.57 -3.18
C LYS A 91 8.44 -27.58 -2.03
N ILE A 92 8.29 -28.02 -0.77
CA ILE A 92 8.57 -27.20 0.40
C ILE A 92 10.03 -26.77 0.42
N VAL A 93 10.97 -27.72 0.26
CA VAL A 93 12.41 -27.41 0.24
C VAL A 93 12.75 -26.47 -0.94
N SER A 94 12.15 -26.68 -2.11
CA SER A 94 12.31 -25.79 -3.26
C SER A 94 11.81 -24.36 -2.99
N LEU A 95 10.64 -24.21 -2.35
CA LEU A 95 10.07 -22.93 -1.96
C LEU A 95 10.93 -22.22 -0.90
N GLU A 96 11.40 -22.94 0.11
CA GLU A 96 12.32 -22.38 1.13
C GLU A 96 13.61 -21.83 0.50
N ARG A 97 14.20 -22.58 -0.45
CA ARG A 97 15.37 -22.09 -1.20
C ARG A 97 15.06 -20.82 -2.01
N ARG A 98 13.85 -20.71 -2.58
CA ARG A 98 13.41 -19.50 -3.29
C ARG A 98 13.25 -18.32 -2.34
N VAL A 99 12.56 -18.52 -1.22
CA VAL A 99 12.37 -17.49 -0.18
C VAL A 99 13.73 -16.99 0.34
N LYS A 100 14.67 -17.91 0.63
CA LYS A 100 16.02 -17.55 1.08
C LYS A 100 16.79 -16.70 0.08
N ARG A 101 16.66 -16.99 -1.23
CA ARG A 101 17.25 -16.16 -2.30
C ARG A 101 16.62 -14.77 -2.35
N ILE A 102 15.29 -14.69 -2.31
CA ILE A 102 14.57 -13.41 -2.34
C ILE A 102 14.94 -12.55 -1.13
N THR A 103 15.03 -13.13 0.06
CA THR A 103 15.44 -12.40 1.27
C THR A 103 16.86 -11.86 1.15
N ARG A 104 17.83 -12.69 0.73
CA ARG A 104 19.21 -12.22 0.50
C ARG A 104 19.29 -11.09 -0.53
N GLN A 105 18.53 -11.18 -1.62
CA GLN A 105 18.48 -10.12 -2.64
C GLN A 105 17.91 -8.82 -2.06
N ARG A 106 16.83 -8.92 -1.28
CA ARG A 106 16.26 -7.77 -0.57
C ARG A 106 17.23 -7.15 0.42
N ASP A 107 17.98 -7.95 1.16
CA ASP A 107 18.96 -7.45 2.14
C ASP A 107 20.08 -6.68 1.45
N VAL A 108 20.62 -7.21 0.34
CA VAL A 108 21.64 -6.53 -0.47
C VAL A 108 21.09 -5.23 -1.06
N GLU A 109 19.87 -5.24 -1.59
CA GLU A 109 19.24 -4.04 -2.14
C GLU A 109 18.95 -2.99 -1.06
N LYS A 110 18.55 -3.43 0.14
CA LYS A 110 18.34 -2.56 1.29
C LYS A 110 19.64 -1.88 1.70
N GLN A 111 20.73 -2.63 1.84
CA GLN A 111 22.05 -2.09 2.20
C GLN A 111 22.55 -1.10 1.14
N LYS A 112 22.46 -1.45 -0.15
CA LYS A 112 22.81 -0.54 -1.25
C LYS A 112 21.98 0.76 -1.25
N ASN A 113 20.71 0.68 -0.87
CA ASN A 113 19.87 1.86 -0.72
C ASN A 113 20.31 2.69 0.49
N GLU A 114 20.54 2.07 1.65
CA GLU A 114 21.01 2.77 2.86
C GLU A 114 22.30 3.56 2.59
N ASP A 115 23.29 2.96 1.91
CA ASP A 115 24.53 3.65 1.53
C ASP A 115 24.28 4.86 0.61
N LYS A 116 23.31 4.73 -0.31
CA LYS A 116 22.94 5.81 -1.25
C LYS A 116 22.18 6.95 -0.56
N TYR A 117 21.54 6.69 0.57
CA TYR A 117 20.79 7.67 1.35
C TYR A 117 21.54 8.14 2.59
N GLN A 118 22.84 7.88 2.72
CA GLN A 118 23.61 8.45 3.82
C GLN A 118 23.86 9.96 3.60
N SER A 119 23.77 10.74 4.67
CA SER A 119 24.17 12.15 4.63
C SER A 119 25.68 12.26 4.53
N PHE A 120 26.15 13.24 3.75
CA PHE A 120 27.58 13.50 3.60
C PHE A 120 27.85 14.99 3.43
N SER A 121 29.08 15.41 3.73
CA SER A 121 29.55 16.77 3.51
C SER A 121 30.52 16.80 2.34
N ALA A 122 30.47 17.87 1.55
CA ALA A 122 31.28 18.04 0.36
C ALA A 122 31.50 19.52 0.05
N THR A 123 32.59 19.83 -0.64
CA THR A 123 32.92 21.21 -1.03
C THR A 123 32.46 21.51 -2.45
N VAL A 124 31.88 22.70 -2.66
CA VAL A 124 31.41 23.16 -3.96
C VAL A 124 32.59 23.54 -4.86
N VAL A 125 32.82 22.76 -5.92
CA VAL A 125 33.86 23.02 -6.94
C VAL A 125 33.42 24.08 -7.94
N SER A 126 32.13 24.07 -8.30
CA SER A 126 31.56 25.04 -9.24
C SER A 126 30.07 25.17 -9.02
N ALA A 127 29.51 26.35 -9.29
CA ALA A 127 28.08 26.62 -9.26
C ALA A 127 27.72 27.57 -10.39
N SER A 128 26.63 27.28 -11.11
CA SER A 128 26.21 28.04 -12.29
C SER A 128 24.70 28.01 -12.46
N LEU A 129 24.17 29.05 -13.11
CA LEU A 129 22.77 29.12 -13.52
C LEU A 129 22.67 28.81 -15.00
N ILE A 130 22.11 27.64 -15.34
CA ILE A 130 21.96 27.17 -16.73
C ILE A 130 20.47 26.93 -16.98
N ASN A 131 19.89 27.57 -18.00
CA ASN A 131 18.48 27.44 -18.35
C ASN A 131 17.53 27.65 -17.15
N TYR A 132 17.76 28.72 -16.39
CA TYR A 132 17.02 29.05 -15.16
C TYR A 132 17.09 27.99 -14.05
N LYS A 133 17.95 26.99 -14.18
CA LYS A 133 18.19 25.93 -13.19
C LYS A 133 19.59 26.09 -12.61
N PHE A 134 19.67 26.22 -11.29
CA PHE A 134 20.94 26.34 -10.61
C PHE A 134 21.57 24.96 -10.41
N ARG A 135 22.75 24.76 -10.98
CA ARG A 135 23.51 23.50 -10.96
C ARG A 135 24.87 23.74 -10.31
N PHE A 136 25.29 22.81 -9.48
CA PHE A 136 26.59 22.86 -8.83
C PHE A 136 27.25 21.48 -8.83
N LYS A 137 28.58 21.49 -8.87
CA LYS A 137 29.42 20.31 -8.78
C LYS A 137 30.16 20.29 -7.45
N LEU A 138 30.25 19.10 -6.89
CA LEU A 138 30.95 18.81 -5.66
C LEU A 138 32.33 18.18 -5.96
N ASP A 139 33.20 18.23 -4.98
CA ASP A 139 34.56 17.65 -4.99
C ASP A 139 34.57 16.13 -5.17
N ASN A 140 33.55 15.44 -4.66
CA ASN A 140 33.31 14.02 -4.89
C ASN A 140 32.88 13.68 -6.35
N GLY A 141 32.84 14.67 -7.24
CA GLY A 141 32.47 14.54 -8.64
C GLY A 141 30.97 14.55 -8.90
N GLU A 142 30.12 14.56 -7.87
CA GLU A 142 28.67 14.58 -8.04
C GLU A 142 28.17 15.95 -8.50
N THR A 143 27.16 15.92 -9.37
CA THR A 143 26.48 17.13 -9.84
C THR A 143 25.05 17.16 -9.30
N TRP A 144 24.66 18.32 -8.78
CA TRP A 144 23.37 18.53 -8.12
C TRP A 144 22.69 19.76 -8.68
N GLN A 145 21.36 19.75 -8.65
CA GLN A 145 20.51 20.84 -9.11
C GLN A 145 19.57 21.27 -8.00
N LEU A 146 19.45 22.58 -7.75
CA LEU A 146 18.40 23.11 -6.88
C LEU A 146 17.04 22.96 -7.54
N THR A 147 16.05 22.58 -6.74
CA THR A 147 14.63 22.57 -7.14
C THR A 147 13.84 23.72 -6.51
N ASP A 148 14.40 24.37 -5.49
CA ASP A 148 13.83 25.55 -4.83
C ASP A 148 14.33 26.86 -5.48
N SER A 149 13.88 27.99 -4.95
CA SER A 149 14.18 29.35 -5.39
C SER A 149 15.68 29.64 -5.43
N VAL A 150 16.21 29.75 -6.65
CA VAL A 150 17.63 29.97 -6.96
C VAL A 150 18.23 31.18 -6.22
N LYS A 151 17.47 32.27 -6.08
CA LYS A 151 17.95 33.53 -5.49
C LYS A 151 18.39 33.39 -4.03
N ARG A 152 17.85 32.43 -3.28
CA ARG A 152 18.08 32.29 -1.83
C ARG A 152 19.31 31.42 -1.51
N ALA A 153 19.64 30.45 -2.35
CA ALA A 153 20.71 29.51 -2.07
C ALA A 153 22.11 30.13 -2.10
N GLY A 154 22.37 31.03 -3.06
CA GLY A 154 23.59 31.85 -3.12
C GLY A 154 24.91 31.10 -2.89
N LEU A 155 25.02 29.85 -3.37
CA LEU A 155 26.18 28.98 -3.16
C LEU A 155 27.43 29.55 -3.81
N LYS A 156 28.54 29.56 -3.06
CA LYS A 156 29.84 30.02 -3.55
C LYS A 156 30.78 28.85 -3.80
N LYS A 157 31.72 29.03 -4.74
CA LYS A 157 32.83 28.10 -4.93
C LYS A 157 33.67 28.05 -3.64
N GLY A 158 34.03 26.85 -3.21
CA GLY A 158 34.79 26.60 -1.98
C GLY A 158 33.93 26.50 -0.71
N GLU A 159 32.61 26.67 -0.80
CA GLU A 159 31.72 26.49 0.35
C GLU A 159 31.54 25.00 0.66
N THR A 160 31.71 24.62 1.92
CA THR A 160 31.39 23.27 2.41
C THR A 160 29.91 23.19 2.73
N ILE A 161 29.23 22.24 2.10
CA ILE A 161 27.79 22.00 2.28
C ILE A 161 27.55 20.58 2.81
N ARG A 162 26.36 20.35 3.37
CA ARG A 162 25.90 19.01 3.75
C ARG A 162 24.71 18.59 2.90
N ILE A 163 24.78 17.41 2.30
CA ILE A 163 23.65 16.78 1.61
C ILE A 163 22.99 15.80 2.60
N VAL A 164 21.69 15.95 2.80
CA VAL A 164 20.89 15.16 3.75
C VAL A 164 19.74 14.51 3.00
N PRO A 165 19.50 13.20 3.16
CA PRO A 165 18.32 12.53 2.61
C PRO A 165 17.05 13.12 3.25
N GLY A 166 15.98 13.17 2.47
CA GLY A 166 14.64 13.46 2.95
C GLY A 166 13.67 12.34 2.60
N GLU A 167 12.41 12.54 2.97
CA GLU A 167 11.34 11.60 2.63
C GLU A 167 11.16 11.47 1.11
N MET A 168 10.58 10.35 0.66
CA MET A 168 10.23 10.09 -0.74
C MET A 168 11.41 10.27 -1.72
N ARG A 169 12.63 9.85 -1.31
CA ARG A 169 13.86 9.98 -2.11
C ARG A 169 14.23 11.43 -2.46
N SER A 170 13.76 12.39 -1.65
CA SER A 170 14.21 13.77 -1.75
C SER A 170 15.59 13.93 -1.12
N PHE A 171 16.29 14.99 -1.51
CA PHE A 171 17.56 15.37 -0.91
C PHE A 171 17.52 16.85 -0.58
N PHE A 172 18.21 17.21 0.49
CA PHE A 172 18.34 18.58 0.96
C PHE A 172 19.81 18.95 1.04
N LEU A 173 20.10 20.18 0.63
CA LEU A 173 21.35 20.85 0.86
C LEU A 173 21.19 21.72 2.09
N GLU A 174 22.07 21.57 3.06
CA GLU A 174 22.20 22.43 4.23
C GLU A 174 23.49 23.23 4.12
N SER A 175 23.35 24.54 4.21
CA SER A 175 24.42 25.53 4.11
C SER A 175 24.24 26.59 5.19
N SER A 176 25.20 27.52 5.26
CA SER A 176 25.11 28.73 6.09
C SER A 176 23.84 29.55 5.83
N LYS A 177 23.27 29.48 4.62
CA LYS A 177 22.10 30.24 4.19
C LYS A 177 20.77 29.53 4.41
N GLY A 178 20.81 28.31 4.94
CA GLY A 178 19.64 27.50 5.22
C GLY A 178 19.60 26.20 4.43
N ARG A 179 18.39 25.64 4.37
CA ARG A 179 18.11 24.31 3.82
C ARG A 179 17.33 24.40 2.52
N PHE A 180 17.83 23.77 1.46
CA PHE A 180 17.27 23.84 0.11
C PHE A 180 17.04 22.45 -0.46
N ARG A 181 15.95 22.24 -1.17
CA ARG A 181 15.71 20.97 -1.86
C ARG A 181 16.57 20.86 -3.11
N VAL A 182 17.22 19.72 -3.28
CA VAL A 182 18.11 19.42 -4.40
C VAL A 182 17.78 18.08 -5.05
N LYS A 183 18.17 17.94 -6.31
CA LYS A 183 18.08 16.71 -7.09
C LYS A 183 19.45 16.38 -7.65
N LYS A 184 19.89 15.13 -7.48
CA LYS A 184 21.10 14.62 -8.13
C LYS A 184 20.89 14.54 -9.64
N ILE A 185 21.82 15.08 -10.41
CA ILE A 185 21.82 15.04 -11.88
C ILE A 185 23.04 14.28 -12.38
N LYS A 186 22.89 13.63 -13.53
CA LYS A 186 23.95 12.87 -14.19
C LYS A 186 24.72 13.77 -15.15
#